data_AF-A0A1H8G4R4-F1
#
_entry.id   AF-A0A1H8G4R4-F1
#
_cell.length_a   1.000
_cell.length_b   1.000
_cell.length_c   1.000
_cell.angle_alpha   90.00
_cell.angle_beta   90.00
_cell.angle_gamma   90.00
#
_symmetry.space_group_name_H-M   'P 1'
#
loop_
_entity.id
_entity.type
_entity.pdbx_description
1 polymer ?
#
loop_
_entity_poly.entity_id
_entity_poly.type
_entity_poly.pdbx_seq_one_letter_code
_entity_poly.pdbx_strand_id
1 'polypeptide(L)'
;MRSVITKQLTKNLFLTFLISSVLTFLGVNTFYADIRGSLEGNQAVFIMAIMGICWTFILTLCSLTVYLNLYANIRSSRVYRMLTFFLLPVLSMLVMFILGGFDDIWQLFAIASGTFVITHLFFYIRFLKGSYTIQQQIESKV
;
A
#
# COMPACT_ATOMS: atom_id res chain seq x y z
N MET A 1 14.93 -10.18 -18.32
CA MET A 1 15.11 -9.66 -16.94
C MET A 1 14.07 -8.60 -16.56
N ARG A 2 13.93 -7.50 -17.32
CA ARG A 2 12.91 -6.45 -17.05
C ARG A 2 11.48 -7.01 -16.95
N SER A 3 11.06 -7.85 -17.91
CA SER A 3 9.72 -8.49 -17.90
C SER A 3 9.42 -9.29 -16.61
N VAL A 4 10.42 -9.96 -16.03
CA VAL A 4 10.24 -10.72 -14.76
C VAL A 4 10.01 -9.76 -13.59
N ILE A 5 10.82 -8.71 -13.50
CA ILE A 5 10.72 -7.69 -12.43
C ILE A 5 9.39 -6.94 -12.55
N THR A 6 9.00 -6.54 -13.77
CA THR A 6 7.71 -5.89 -14.02
C THR A 6 6.56 -6.77 -13.53
N LYS A 7 6.51 -8.05 -13.94
CA LYS A 7 5.48 -8.99 -13.48
C LYS A 7 5.44 -9.11 -11.96
N GLN A 8 6.60 -9.17 -11.31
CA GLN A 8 6.69 -9.24 -9.85
C GLN A 8 6.17 -7.96 -9.19
N LEU A 9 6.58 -6.79 -9.66
CA LEU A 9 6.13 -5.49 -9.13
C LEU A 9 4.63 -5.29 -9.33
N THR A 10 4.11 -5.58 -10.53
CA THR A 10 2.68 -5.50 -10.82
C THR A 10 1.88 -6.44 -9.92
N LYS A 11 2.33 -7.70 -9.76
CA LYS A 11 1.69 -8.66 -8.87
C LYS A 11 1.71 -8.16 -7.42
N ASN A 12 2.84 -7.63 -6.95
CA ASN A 12 2.97 -7.13 -5.58
C ASN A 12 2.06 -5.92 -5.33
N LEU A 13 2.01 -4.95 -6.24
CA LEU A 13 1.11 -3.79 -6.13
C LEU A 13 -0.36 -4.20 -6.15
N PHE A 14 -0.74 -5.07 -7.08
CA PHE A 14 -2.11 -5.57 -7.19
C PHE A 14 -2.55 -6.30 -5.92
N LEU A 15 -1.70 -7.19 -5.39
CA LEU A 15 -1.97 -7.87 -4.13
C LEU A 15 -1.96 -6.92 -2.94
N THR A 16 -1.11 -5.88 -2.96
CA THR A 16 -1.12 -4.84 -1.92
C THR A 16 -2.48 -4.15 -1.87
N PHE A 17 -3.00 -3.74 -3.03
CA PHE A 17 -4.32 -3.13 -3.11
C PHE A 17 -5.42 -4.07 -2.63
N LEU A 18 -5.46 -5.32 -3.12
CA LEU A 18 -6.51 -6.27 -2.74
C LEU A 18 -6.49 -6.59 -1.25
N ILE A 19 -5.33 -6.96 -0.71
CA ILE A 19 -5.20 -7.35 0.70
C ILE A 19 -5.50 -6.15 1.60
N SER A 20 -4.94 -4.98 1.28
CA SER A 20 -5.21 -3.77 2.07
C SER A 20 -6.70 -3.39 2.02
N SER A 21 -7.36 -3.52 0.87
CA SER A 21 -8.80 -3.25 0.74
C SER A 21 -9.65 -4.18 1.60
N VAL A 22 -9.31 -5.48 1.61
CA VAL A 22 -10.00 -6.47 2.48
C VAL A 22 -9.75 -6.14 3.95
N LEU A 23 -8.51 -5.86 4.35
CA LEU A 23 -8.18 -5.51 5.71
C LEU A 23 -8.84 -4.19 6.15
N THR A 24 -8.91 -3.19 5.27
CA THR A 24 -9.61 -1.93 5.53
C THR A 24 -11.10 -2.18 5.70
N PHE A 25 -11.72 -2.98 4.82
CA PHE A 25 -13.12 -3.35 4.96
C PHE A 25 -13.38 -4.00 6.32
N LEU A 26 -12.61 -5.03 6.67
CA LEU A 26 -12.73 -5.71 7.96
C LEU A 26 -12.48 -4.75 9.14
N GLY A 27 -11.45 -3.92 9.07
CA GLY A 27 -11.11 -2.93 10.09
C GLY A 27 -12.25 -1.95 10.33
N VAL A 28 -12.77 -1.31 9.27
CA VAL A 28 -13.92 -0.39 9.40
C VAL A 28 -15.13 -1.12 9.99
N ASN A 29 -15.38 -2.33 9.52
CA ASN A 29 -16.50 -3.14 9.99
C ASN A 29 -16.38 -3.49 11.49
N THR A 30 -15.16 -3.72 12.00
CA THR A 30 -14.90 -4.03 13.41
C THR A 30 -14.91 -2.80 14.30
N PHE A 31 -14.22 -1.72 13.90
CA PHE A 31 -14.07 -0.53 14.73
C PHE A 31 -15.33 0.34 14.78
N TYR A 32 -16.20 0.26 13.77
CA TYR A 32 -17.49 0.97 13.74
C TYR A 32 -18.69 0.03 13.95
N ALA A 33 -18.48 -1.11 14.64
CA ALA A 33 -19.55 -2.08 14.92
C ALA A 33 -20.71 -1.45 15.71
N ASP A 34 -20.40 -0.56 16.65
CA ASP A 34 -21.38 0.07 17.55
C ASP A 34 -22.38 0.99 16.82
N ILE A 35 -22.04 1.47 15.62
CA ILE A 35 -22.88 2.36 14.81
C ILE A 35 -23.95 1.56 14.05
N ARG A 36 -23.83 0.24 13.92
CA ARG A 36 -24.70 -0.60 13.07
C ARG A 36 -26.10 -0.89 13.59
N GLY A 37 -26.48 -0.33 14.74
CA GLY A 37 -27.77 -0.60 15.39
C GLY A 37 -29.01 -0.23 14.56
N SER A 38 -28.86 0.53 13.46
CA SER A 38 -29.94 0.94 12.57
C SER A 38 -29.60 0.68 11.09
N LEU A 39 -30.62 0.76 10.21
CA LEU A 39 -30.43 0.68 8.76
C LEU A 39 -29.50 1.80 8.25
N GLU A 40 -29.70 3.03 8.73
CA GLU A 40 -28.87 4.19 8.40
C GLU A 40 -27.43 4.00 8.89
N GLY A 41 -27.25 3.46 10.10
CA GLY A 41 -25.93 3.15 10.65
C GLY A 41 -25.18 2.11 9.83
N ASN A 42 -25.87 1.05 9.38
CA ASN A 42 -25.29 0.06 8.47
C ASN A 42 -24.85 0.66 7.14
N GLN A 43 -25.67 1.54 6.56
CA GLN A 43 -25.32 2.24 5.32
C GLN A 43 -24.12 3.17 5.52
N ALA A 44 -24.06 3.91 6.64
CA ALA A 44 -22.95 4.78 6.97
C ALA A 44 -21.63 3.99 7.09
N VAL A 45 -21.62 2.87 7.82
CA VAL A 45 -20.43 2.01 7.96
C VAL A 45 -19.99 1.43 6.61
N PHE A 46 -20.95 1.05 5.76
CA PHE A 46 -20.64 0.57 4.41
C PHE A 46 -20.00 1.67 3.54
N ILE A 47 -20.52 2.90 3.58
CA ILE A 47 -19.94 4.06 2.87
C ILE A 47 -18.53 4.35 3.40
N MET A 48 -18.32 4.34 4.72
CA MET A 48 -16.98 4.51 5.31
C MET A 48 -16.00 3.44 4.81
N ALA A 49 -16.44 2.18 4.68
CA ALA A 49 -15.59 1.11 4.15
C ALA A 49 -15.22 1.37 2.68
N ILE A 50 -16.15 1.83 1.85
CA ILE A 50 -15.89 2.23 0.46
C ILE A 50 -14.88 3.39 0.42
N MET A 51 -15.05 4.42 1.24
CA MET A 51 -14.12 5.55 1.31
C MET A 51 -12.71 5.10 1.69
N GLY A 52 -12.56 4.19 2.67
CA GLY A 52 -11.28 3.60 3.04
C GLY A 52 -10.63 2.80 1.90
N ILE A 53 -11.42 2.08 1.11
CA ILE A 53 -10.95 1.36 -0.08
C ILE A 53 -10.50 2.36 -1.17
N CYS A 54 -11.26 3.44 -1.40
CA CYS A 54 -10.86 4.51 -2.33
C CYS A 54 -9.53 5.16 -1.89
N TRP A 55 -9.35 5.40 -0.60
CA TRP A 55 -8.07 5.89 -0.07
C TRP A 55 -6.93 4.90 -0.32
N THR A 56 -7.16 3.61 -0.08
CA THR A 56 -6.20 2.53 -0.37
C THR A 56 -5.82 2.49 -1.86
N PHE A 57 -6.79 2.75 -2.75
CA PHE A 57 -6.54 2.86 -4.19
C PHE A 57 -5.62 4.04 -4.53
N ILE A 58 -5.87 5.21 -3.95
CA ILE A 58 -5.01 6.41 -4.12
C ILE A 58 -3.58 6.10 -3.68
N LEU A 59 -3.39 5.50 -2.50
CA LEU A 59 -2.06 5.10 -2.01
C LEU A 59 -1.38 4.08 -2.94
N THR A 60 -2.15 3.16 -3.52
CA THR A 60 -1.64 2.21 -4.54
C THR A 60 -1.15 2.93 -5.80
N LEU A 61 -1.89 3.95 -6.27
CA LEU A 61 -1.46 4.78 -7.40
C LEU A 61 -0.20 5.58 -7.08
N CYS A 62 -0.08 6.14 -5.87
CA CYS A 62 1.16 6.77 -5.41
C CYS A 62 2.35 5.79 -5.41
N SER A 63 2.09 4.53 -5.09
CA SER A 63 3.09 3.45 -5.14
C SER A 63 3.48 3.01 -6.55
N LEU A 64 2.95 3.57 -7.64
CA LEU A 64 3.45 3.27 -9.00
C LEU A 64 4.93 3.65 -9.18
N THR A 65 5.46 4.52 -8.31
CA THR A 65 6.89 4.82 -8.25
C THR A 65 7.79 3.59 -8.04
N VAL A 66 7.27 2.46 -7.56
CA VAL A 66 8.04 1.21 -7.44
C VAL A 66 8.60 0.73 -8.78
N TYR A 67 7.97 1.08 -9.91
CA TYR A 67 8.46 0.73 -11.25
C TYR A 67 9.80 1.39 -11.60
N LEU A 68 10.22 2.41 -10.85
CA LEU A 68 11.59 2.93 -10.96
C LEU A 68 12.65 1.87 -10.61
N ASN A 69 12.31 0.80 -9.88
CA ASN A 69 13.21 -0.34 -9.67
C ASN A 69 13.50 -1.17 -10.93
N LEU A 70 12.88 -0.85 -12.07
CA LEU A 70 13.27 -1.43 -13.37
C LEU A 70 14.64 -0.93 -13.84
N TYR A 71 15.11 0.21 -13.31
CA TYR A 71 16.45 0.74 -13.57
C TYR A 71 17.45 0.16 -12.57
N ALA A 72 18.52 -0.45 -13.09
CA ALA A 72 19.53 -1.13 -12.27
C ALA A 72 20.19 -0.20 -11.24
N ASN A 73 20.48 1.06 -11.62
CA ASN A 73 21.10 2.07 -10.76
C ASN A 73 20.25 2.42 -9.54
N ILE A 74 18.92 2.38 -9.69
CA ILE A 74 17.97 2.63 -8.60
C ILE A 74 17.87 1.40 -7.69
N ARG A 75 17.76 0.22 -8.30
CA ARG A 75 17.59 -1.06 -7.60
C ARG A 75 18.82 -1.48 -6.79
N SER A 76 20.03 -1.15 -7.24
CA SER A 76 21.27 -1.47 -6.55
C SER A 76 21.41 -0.73 -5.22
N SER A 77 20.91 0.51 -5.15
CA SER A 77 20.90 1.30 -3.91
C SER A 77 19.76 0.88 -2.99
N ARG A 78 20.08 0.58 -1.73
CA ARG A 78 19.08 0.27 -0.70
C ARG A 78 18.14 1.46 -0.45
N VAL A 79 18.68 2.68 -0.41
CA VAL A 79 17.93 3.90 -0.11
C VAL A 79 16.96 4.23 -1.24
N TYR A 80 17.44 4.28 -2.50
CA TYR A 80 16.57 4.61 -3.63
C TYR A 80 15.45 3.59 -3.80
N ARG A 81 15.75 2.31 -3.66
CA ARG A 81 14.74 1.24 -3.66
C ARG A 81 13.70 1.44 -2.56
N MET A 82 14.08 1.78 -1.33
CA MET A 82 13.10 2.08 -0.28
C MET A 82 12.24 3.30 -0.63
N LEU A 83 12.87 4.39 -1.09
CA LEU A 83 12.17 5.62 -1.45
C LEU A 83 11.12 5.39 -2.55
N THR A 84 11.45 4.60 -3.56
CA THR A 84 10.48 4.27 -4.63
C THR A 84 9.27 3.48 -4.16
N PHE A 85 9.33 2.82 -2.99
CA PHE A 85 8.18 2.14 -2.40
C PHE A 85 7.34 3.07 -1.53
N PHE A 86 7.97 3.91 -0.71
CA PHE A 86 7.27 4.58 0.38
C PHE A 86 7.15 6.10 0.23
N LEU A 87 7.98 6.76 -0.58
CA LEU A 87 8.07 8.21 -0.59
C LEU A 87 6.72 8.86 -0.94
N LEU A 88 6.14 8.57 -2.10
CA LEU A 88 4.86 9.18 -2.50
C LEU A 88 3.70 8.76 -1.60
N PRO A 89 3.50 7.47 -1.25
CA PRO A 89 2.43 7.10 -0.33
C PRO A 89 2.54 7.79 1.03
N VAL A 90 3.74 7.89 1.60
CA VAL A 90 3.98 8.57 2.89
C VAL A 90 3.72 10.06 2.78
N LEU A 91 4.19 10.70 1.71
CA LEU A 91 3.89 12.11 1.46
C LEU A 91 2.39 12.35 1.32
N SER A 92 1.66 11.50 0.58
CA SER A 92 0.20 11.60 0.46
C SER A 92 -0.51 11.44 1.81
N MET A 93 -0.06 10.51 2.66
CA MET A 93 -0.59 10.37 4.02
C MET A 93 -0.31 11.61 4.87
N LEU A 94 0.90 12.17 4.81
CA LEU A 94 1.25 13.39 5.54
C LEU A 94 0.43 14.60 5.07
N VAL A 95 0.23 14.76 3.76
CA VAL A 95 -0.59 15.84 3.20
C VAL A 95 -2.03 15.73 3.67
N MET A 96 -2.64 14.53 3.61
CA MET A 96 -4.00 14.34 4.11
C MET A 96 -4.09 14.54 5.61
N PHE A 97 -3.09 14.13 6.38
CA PHE A 97 -3.07 14.35 7.82
C PHE A 97 -3.01 15.85 8.17
N ILE A 98 -2.23 16.65 7.43
CA ILE A 98 -2.10 18.09 7.66
C ILE A 98 -3.36 18.85 7.18
N LEU A 99 -3.91 18.48 6.02
CA LEU A 99 -5.03 19.20 5.40
C LEU A 99 -6.40 18.76 5.91
N GLY A 100 -6.54 17.51 6.36
CA GLY A 100 -7.83 16.88 6.66
C GLY A 100 -8.45 17.29 8.00
N GLY A 101 -7.70 17.96 8.89
CA GLY A 101 -8.15 18.22 10.26
C GLY A 101 -8.25 16.94 11.10
N PHE A 102 -8.45 17.09 12.41
CA PHE A 102 -8.55 15.98 13.38
C PHE A 102 -9.99 15.44 13.55
N ASP A 103 -10.90 15.79 12.64
CA ASP A 103 -12.32 15.46 12.75
C ASP A 103 -12.59 13.94 12.63
N ASP A 104 -13.85 13.54 12.82
CA ASP A 104 -14.41 12.18 12.96
C ASP A 104 -13.93 11.09 11.96
N ILE A 105 -13.20 11.49 10.92
CA ILE A 105 -12.62 10.62 9.88
C ILE A 105 -11.22 10.09 10.19
N TRP A 106 -10.57 10.55 11.27
CA TRP A 106 -9.19 10.14 11.57
C TRP A 106 -9.05 8.64 11.79
N GLN A 107 -10.05 8.00 12.41
CA GLN A 107 -10.05 6.55 12.67
C GLN A 107 -10.11 5.77 11.35
N LEU A 108 -11.00 6.17 10.44
CA LEU A 108 -11.07 5.60 9.08
C LEU A 108 -9.74 5.76 8.35
N PHE A 109 -9.15 6.96 8.42
CA PHE A 109 -7.85 7.24 7.80
C PHE A 109 -6.73 6.37 8.39
N ALA A 110 -6.70 6.19 9.72
CA ALA A 110 -5.71 5.38 10.41
C ALA A 110 -5.86 3.89 10.06
N ILE A 111 -7.09 3.37 10.01
CA ILE A 111 -7.36 1.99 9.59
C ILE A 111 -6.86 1.77 8.17
N ALA A 112 -7.30 2.61 7.21
CA ALA A 112 -6.97 2.42 5.80
C ALA A 112 -5.47 2.63 5.50
N SER A 113 -4.85 3.63 6.13
CA SER A 113 -3.42 3.90 5.96
C SER A 113 -2.56 2.82 6.64
N GLY A 114 -2.96 2.36 7.83
CA GLY A 114 -2.25 1.33 8.59
C GLY A 114 -2.25 -0.02 7.87
N THR A 115 -3.40 -0.47 7.39
CA THR A 115 -3.51 -1.73 6.62
C THR A 115 -2.71 -1.67 5.33
N PHE A 116 -2.72 -0.52 4.65
CA PHE A 116 -1.89 -0.28 3.46
C PHE A 116 -0.40 -0.36 3.77
N VAL A 117 0.08 0.38 4.77
CA VAL A 117 1.51 0.41 5.13
C VAL A 117 2.02 -0.97 5.52
N ILE A 118 1.27 -1.72 6.34
CA ILE A 118 1.64 -3.08 6.76
C ILE A 118 1.76 -4.00 5.54
N THR A 119 0.76 -3.98 4.66
CA THR A 119 0.74 -4.83 3.47
C THR A 119 1.85 -4.45 2.48
N HIS A 120 2.03 -3.16 2.24
CA HIS A 120 3.04 -2.64 1.32
C HIS A 120 4.46 -2.92 1.84
N LEU A 121 4.68 -2.84 3.16
CA LEU A 121 5.93 -3.23 3.81
C LEU A 121 6.22 -4.72 3.63
N PHE A 122 5.22 -5.58 3.81
CA PHE A 122 5.37 -7.02 3.56
C PHE A 122 5.83 -7.30 2.12
N PHE A 123 5.20 -6.67 1.12
CA PHE A 123 5.60 -6.86 -0.28
C PHE A 123 6.94 -6.22 -0.65
N TYR A 124 7.31 -5.12 0.00
CA TYR A 124 8.66 -4.55 -0.10
C TYR A 124 9.72 -5.56 0.39
N ILE A 125 9.53 -6.17 1.56
CA ILE A 125 10.45 -7.18 2.10
C ILE A 125 10.52 -8.39 1.16
N ARG A 126 9.39 -8.82 0.60
CA ARG A 126 9.36 -9.91 -0.39
C ARG A 126 10.10 -9.56 -1.68
N PHE A 127 9.98 -8.31 -2.14
CA PHE A 127 10.71 -7.80 -3.30
C PHE A 127 12.23 -7.77 -3.06
N LEU A 128 12.67 -7.39 -1.85
CA LEU A 128 14.08 -7.43 -1.48
C LEU A 128 14.63 -8.86 -1.60
N LYS A 129 13.96 -9.85 -1.00
CA LYS A 129 14.37 -11.27 -1.07
C LYS A 129 14.50 -11.76 -2.51
N GLY A 130 13.51 -11.49 -3.36
CA GLY A 130 13.55 -11.89 -4.78
C GLY A 130 14.64 -11.16 -5.58
N SER A 131 14.94 -9.91 -5.24
CA SER A 131 16.01 -9.14 -5.91
C SER A 131 17.40 -9.73 -5.65
N TYR A 132 17.67 -10.22 -4.43
CA TYR A 132 18.92 -10.90 -4.08
C TYR A 132 19.13 -12.18 -4.90
N THR A 133 18.08 -13.00 -5.05
CA THR A 133 18.15 -14.23 -5.85
C THR A 133 18.46 -13.96 -7.32
N ILE A 134 17.83 -12.91 -7.90
CA ILE A 134 18.09 -12.52 -9.30
C ILE A 134 19.53 -12.03 -9.46
N GLN A 135 20.08 -11.32 -8.49
CA GLN A 135 21.43 -10.79 -8.56
C GLN A 135 22.49 -11.92 -8.49
N GLN A 136 22.31 -12.89 -7.58
CA GLN A 136 23.17 -14.08 -7.50
C GLN A 136 23.16 -14.92 -8.80
N GLN A 137 22.02 -15.06 -9.48
CA GLN A 137 21.93 -15.77 -10.76
C GLN A 137 22.64 -15.08 -11.92
N ILE A 138 22.87 -13.77 -11.82
CA ILE A 138 23.62 -13.00 -12.83
C ILE A 138 25.11 -13.19 -12.56
N GLU A 139 25.53 -13.07 -11.30
CA GLU A 139 26.94 -13.25 -10.89
C GLU A 139 27.44 -14.68 -11.13
N SER A 140 26.58 -15.70 -11.07
CA SER A 140 26.98 -17.09 -11.35
C SER A 140 27.07 -17.44 -12.84
N LYS A 141 26.72 -16.52 -13.74
CA LYS A 141 26.73 -16.72 -15.21
C LYS A 141 27.82 -15.90 -15.92
N VAL A 142 28.60 -15.13 -15.16
CA VAL A 142 29.79 -14.39 -15.59
C VAL A 142 31.00 -15.14 -15.06
#